data_AF-A0A117LD62-F1
#
_entry.id   AF-A0A117LD62-F1
#
_cell.length_a   1.000
_cell.length_b   1.000
_cell.length_c   1.000
_cell.angle_alpha   90.00
_cell.angle_beta   90.00
_cell.angle_gamma   90.00
#
_symmetry.space_group_name_H-M   'P 1'
#
loop_
_entity.id
_entity.type
_entity.pdbx_description
1 polymer ?
#
loop_
_entity_poly.entity_id
_entity_poly.type
_entity_poly.pdbx_seq_one_letter_code
_entity_poly.pdbx_strand_id
1 'polypeptide(L)' 'TIGKPLRELNLPKGVVIAFVERNGEIFVPDGDAVLQANDTVVLFASSGLVSKALNILEG' A
#
# COMPACT_ATOMS: atom_id res chain seq x y z
N THR A 1 -0.04 -6.18 7.73
CA THR A 1 0.64 -5.74 6.49
C THR A 1 2.05 -5.26 6.73
N ILE A 2 2.33 -4.62 7.86
CA ILE A 2 3.69 -4.23 8.26
C ILE A 2 4.67 -5.41 8.21
N GLY A 3 5.87 -5.16 7.71
CA GLY A 3 6.95 -6.15 7.68
C GLY A 3 6.89 -7.16 6.52
N LYS A 4 5.89 -7.07 5.63
CA LYS A 4 5.79 -7.90 4.43
C LYS A 4 6.06 -7.08 3.16
N PRO A 5 6.69 -7.66 2.13
CA PRO A 5 6.81 -7.05 0.81
C PRO A 5 5.44 -6.79 0.19
N LEU A 6 5.31 -5.69 -0.57
CA LEU A 6 4.06 -5.34 -1.27
C LEU A 6 3.57 -6.46 -2.19
N ARG A 7 4.48 -7.21 -2.84
CA ARG A 7 4.13 -8.34 -3.72
C ARG A 7 3.42 -9.51 -3.01
N GLU A 8 3.53 -9.59 -1.68
CA GLU A 8 2.83 -10.60 -0.87
C GLU A 8 1.46 -10.11 -0.40
N LEU A 9 1.19 -8.81 -0.54
CA LEU A 9 -0.13 -8.27 -0.29
C LEU A 9 -1.01 -8.67 -1.47
N ASN A 10 -2.02 -9.49 -1.23
CA ASN A 10 -2.99 -9.93 -2.23
C ASN A 10 -3.93 -8.78 -2.65
N LEU A 11 -3.36 -7.67 -3.09
CA LEU A 11 -4.09 -6.49 -3.54
C LEU A 11 -4.96 -6.86 -4.75
N PRO A 12 -6.24 -6.48 -4.76
CA PRO A 12 -7.12 -6.73 -5.89
C PRO A 12 -6.58 -6.07 -7.16
N LYS A 13 -6.78 -6.72 -8.31
CA LYS A 13 -6.60 -6.05 -9.61
C LYS A 13 -7.48 -4.78 -9.64
N GLY A 14 -6.89 -3.66 -10.05
CA GLY A 14 -7.54 -2.35 -9.98
C GLY A 14 -7.21 -1.54 -8.71
N VAL A 15 -6.26 -2.01 -7.90
CA VAL A 15 -5.63 -1.28 -6.80
C VAL A 15 -4.14 -1.12 -7.09
N VAL A 16 -3.59 0.07 -6.92
CA VAL A 16 -2.17 0.39 -7.10
C VAL A 16 -1.72 1.30 -5.97
N ILE A 17 -0.62 0.94 -5.30
CA ILE A 17 0.06 1.85 -4.38
C ILE A 17 0.88 2.83 -5.20
N ALA A 18 0.57 4.12 -5.10
CA ALA A 18 1.17 5.16 -5.93
C ALA A 18 2.50 5.63 -5.34
N PHE A 19 2.50 5.96 -4.05
CA PHE A 19 3.70 6.34 -3.31
C PHE A 19 3.50 6.12 -1.81
N VAL A 20 4.62 6.06 -1.10
CA VAL A 20 4.69 5.99 0.35
C VAL A 20 5.46 7.21 0.83
N GLU A 21 4.92 7.89 1.83
CA GLU A 21 5.65 8.89 2.60
C GLU A 21 6.14 8.25 3.90
N ARG A 22 7.44 8.35 4.15
CA ARG A 22 8.09 7.88 5.39
C ARG A 22 9.01 8.96 5.92
N ASN A 23 8.78 9.40 7.15
CA ASN A 23 9.60 10.44 7.81
C ASN A 23 9.73 11.73 6.97
N GLY A 24 8.69 12.11 6.22
CA GLY A 24 8.68 13.29 5.36
C GLY A 24 9.30 13.09 3.96
N GLU A 25 9.80 11.89 3.64
CA GLU A 25 10.32 11.56 2.32
C GLU A 25 9.31 10.71 1.53
N ILE A 26 9.10 11.07 0.26
CA ILE A 26 8.18 10.37 -0.65
C ILE A 26 8.98 9.49 -1.61
N PHE A 27 8.56 8.23 -1.76
CA PHE A 27 9.11 7.32 -2.75
C PHE A 27 8.02 6.49 -3.43
N VAL A 28 8.28 6.08 -4.68
CA VAL A 28 7.43 5.13 -5.41
C VAL A 28 7.89 3.72 -5.03
N PRO A 29 7.06 2.91 -4.36
CA PRO A 29 7.45 1.57 -3.98
C PRO A 29 7.41 0.61 -5.17
N ASP A 30 8.29 -0.37 -5.18
CA ASP A 30 8.20 -1.54 -6.04
C ASP A 30 7.55 -2.72 -5.28
N GLY A 31 7.54 -3.91 -5.90
CA GLY A 31 6.99 -5.11 -5.24
C GLY A 31 7.77 -5.56 -4.00
N ASP A 32 9.01 -5.12 -3.84
CA ASP A 32 9.93 -5.55 -2.79
C ASP A 32 9.88 -4.60 -1.59
N ALA A 33 9.34 -3.40 -1.79
CA ALA A 33 9.09 -2.43 -0.74
C ALA A 33 8.28 -3.04 0.41
N VAL A 34 8.72 -2.75 1.64
CA VAL A 34 8.08 -3.19 2.88
C VAL A 34 7.53 -1.98 3.60
N LEU A 35 6.23 -2.01 3.89
CA LEU A 35 5.58 -0.98 4.69
C LEU A 35 6.00 -1.08 6.16
N GLN A 36 6.21 0.09 6.76
CA GLN A 36 6.62 0.27 8.15
C GLN A 36 5.52 0.99 8.95
N ALA A 37 5.59 0.87 10.27
CA ALA A 37 4.73 1.66 11.13
C ALA A 37 4.96 3.16 10.88
N ASN A 38 3.87 3.92 10.87
CA ASN A 38 3.83 5.36 10.59
C ASN A 38 4.11 5.77 9.13
N ASP A 39 4.17 4.82 8.20
CA ASP A 39 4.10 5.16 6.78
C ASP A 39 2.72 5.75 6.43
N THR A 40 2.72 6.83 5.65
CA THR A 40 1.50 7.28 4.97
C THR A 40 1.49 6.71 3.56
N VAL A 41 0.48 5.91 3.24
CA VAL A 41 0.35 5.23 1.95
C VAL A 41 -0.71 5.92 1.11
N VAL A 42 -0.34 6.33 -0.12
CA VAL A 42 -1.30 6.83 -1.10
C VAL A 42 -1.50 5.77 -2.17
N LEU A 43 -2.77 5.46 -2.45
CA LEU A 43 -3.16 4.45 -3.42
C LEU A 43 -4.27 4.94 -4.34
N PHE A 44 -4.33 4.35 -5.52
CA PHE A 44 -5.48 4.42 -6.41
C PHE A 44 -6.24 3.11 -6.36
N ALA A 45 -7.57 3.18 -6.28
CA ALA A 45 -8.44 2.03 -6.35
C ALA A 45 -9.64 2.34 -7.23
N SER A 46 -10.10 1.34 -7.98
CA SER A 46 -11.42 1.41 -8.61
C SER A 46 -12.49 1.63 -7.53
N SER A 47 -13.56 2.37 -7.84
CA SER A 47 -14.54 2.85 -6.85
C SER A 47 -15.07 1.76 -5.90
N GLY A 48 -15.36 0.57 -6.42
CA GLY A 48 -15.85 -0.57 -5.64
C GLY A 48 -14.80 -1.32 -4.82
N LEU A 49 -13.52 -0.95 -4.89
CA LEU A 49 -12.41 -1.67 -4.26
C LEU A 49 -11.75 -0.90 -3.12
N VAL A 50 -12.12 0.37 -2.88
CA VAL A 50 -11.50 1.22 -1.84
C VAL A 50 -11.54 0.53 -0.47
N SER A 51 -12.71 0.11 0.01
CA SER A 51 -12.83 -0.53 1.33
C SER A 51 -12.04 -1.85 1.41
N LYS A 52 -11.99 -2.62 0.32
CA LYS A 52 -11.24 -3.89 0.28
C LYS A 52 -9.73 -3.64 0.34
N ALA A 53 -9.25 -2.59 -0.34
CA ALA A 53 -7.85 -2.19 -0.28
C ALA A 53 -7.45 -1.75 1.14
N LEU A 54 -8.28 -0.91 1.79
CA LEU A 54 -8.03 -0.44 3.16
C LEU A 54 -7.96 -1.61 4.16
N ASN A 55 -8.92 -2.54 4.11
CA ASN A 55 -8.92 -3.70 5.01
C ASN A 55 -7.65 -4.56 4.89
N ILE A 56 -7.06 -4.66 3.69
CA ILE A 56 -5.81 -5.39 3.48
C ILE A 56 -4.64 -4.64 4.12
N LEU A 57 -4.60 -3.32 3.99
CA LEU A 57 -3.50 -2.50 4.52
C LEU A 57 -3.55 -2.34 6.05
N GLU A 58 -4.74 -2.34 6.63
CA GLU A 58 -4.95 -2.23 8.09
C GLU A 58 -4.66 -3.52 8.85
N GLY A 59 -4.84 -4.69 8.22
CA GLY A 59 -4.48 -6.00 8.79
C GLY A 59 -3.04 -6.37 8.50
#